data_AF-A0AAV5B8L3-F1
#
_entry.id   AF-A0AAV5B8L3-F1
#
_cell.length_a   1.000
_cell.length_b   1.000
_cell.length_c   1.000
_cell.angle_alpha   90.00
_cell.angle_beta   90.00
_cell.angle_gamma   90.00
#
_symmetry.space_group_name_H-M   'P 1'
#
loop_
_entity.id
_entity.type
_entity.pdbx_description
1 polymer ?
#
loop_
_entity_poly.entity_id
_entity_poly.type
_entity_poly.pdbx_seq_one_letter_code
_entity_poly.pdbx_strand_id
1 'polypeptide(L)' 'MTQANQELKNYARSKKVPYWRIADAYDVCENTIARMFRKELPQEEKEKIMKIIDEIAEQ' A
#
# COMPACT_ATOMS: atom_id res chain seq x y z
N MET A 1 -4.09 10.73 -16.25
CA MET A 1 -3.38 10.87 -14.95
C MET A 1 -4.37 10.59 -13.85
N THR A 2 -4.47 9.34 -13.40
CA THR A 2 -5.45 8.92 -12.38
C THR A 2 -4.69 8.67 -11.10
N GLN A 3 -4.50 9.71 -10.29
CA GLN A 3 -3.88 9.61 -8.97
C GLN A 3 -4.92 9.15 -7.96
N ALA A 4 -5.46 7.95 -8.16
CA ALA A 4 -6.22 7.28 -7.11
C ALA A 4 -5.25 6.89 -5.98
N ASN A 5 -5.71 7.01 -4.73
CA ASN A 5 -5.02 6.50 -3.53
C ASN A 5 -3.68 7.21 -3.19
N GLN A 6 -3.58 8.52 -3.44
CA GLN A 6 -2.44 9.32 -2.94
C GLN A 6 -2.26 9.19 -1.43
N GLU A 7 -3.35 9.05 -0.67
CA GLU A 7 -3.35 8.88 0.78
C GLU A 7 -2.50 7.68 1.22
N LEU A 8 -2.65 6.53 0.54
CA LEU A 8 -1.86 5.34 0.86
C LEU A 8 -0.38 5.51 0.48
N LYS A 9 -0.09 6.23 -0.61
CA LYS A 9 1.30 6.55 -0.99
C LYS A 9 1.95 7.47 0.03
N ASN A 10 1.22 8.49 0.49
CA ASN A 10 1.69 9.40 1.52
C ASN A 10 1.85 8.67 2.86
N TYR A 11 0.95 7.75 3.20
CA TYR A 11 1.02 6.97 4.42
C TYR A 11 2.24 6.05 4.43
N ALA A 12 2.44 5.27 3.36
CA ALA A 12 3.63 4.44 3.17
C ALA A 12 4.92 5.28 3.24
N ARG A 13 4.92 6.46 2.60
CA ARG A 13 6.07 7.38 2.63
C ARG A 13 6.33 7.98 4.00
N SER A 14 5.29 8.32 4.75
CA SER A 14 5.37 8.85 6.12
C SER A 14 5.99 7.82 7.07
N LYS A 15 5.56 6.56 6.93
CA LYS A 15 6.06 5.42 7.71
C LYS A 15 7.38 4.84 7.16
N LYS A 16 7.93 5.41 6.07
CA LYS A 16 9.12 4.94 5.36
C LYS A 16 9.04 3.46 4.92
N VAL A 17 7.83 2.95 4.71
CA VAL A 17 7.61 1.56 4.28
C VAL A 17 7.68 1.49 2.75
N PRO A 18 8.60 0.70 2.18
CA PRO A 18 8.71 0.54 0.73
C PRO A 18 7.61 -0.39 0.19
N TYR A 19 7.23 -0.21 -1.07
CA TYR A 19 6.13 -0.97 -1.69
C TYR A 19 6.37 -2.49 -1.71
N TRP A 20 7.62 -2.93 -1.87
CA TRP A 20 7.97 -4.35 -1.82
C TRP A 20 7.67 -5.01 -0.47
N ARG A 21 7.76 -4.29 0.66
CA ARG A 21 7.42 -4.83 1.99
C ARG A 21 5.92 -5.07 2.15
N ILE A 22 5.12 -4.15 1.61
CA ILE A 22 3.66 -4.29 1.57
C ILE A 22 3.29 -5.46 0.66
N ALA A 23 3.97 -5.59 -0.48
CA ALA A 23 3.77 -6.66 -1.43
C ALA A 23 4.12 -8.03 -0.83
N ASP A 24 5.21 -8.11 -0.08
CA ASP A 24 5.67 -9.30 0.66
C ASP A 24 4.64 -9.75 1.70
N ALA A 25 4.14 -8.83 2.53
CA ALA A 25 3.10 -9.12 3.51
C ALA A 25 1.74 -9.51 2.88
N TYR A 26 1.50 -9.08 1.64
CA TYR A 26 0.29 -9.38 0.89
C TYR A 26 0.47 -10.62 -0.03
N ASP A 27 1.64 -11.27 -0.01
CA ASP A 27 2.00 -12.41 -0.86
C ASP A 27 1.82 -12.15 -2.36
N VAL A 28 2.16 -10.92 -2.80
CA VAL A 28 2.04 -10.50 -4.21
C VAL A 28 3.29 -9.79 -4.69
N CYS A 29 3.43 -9.71 -6.02
CA CYS A 29 4.50 -8.94 -6.63
C CYS A 29 4.28 -7.42 -6.48
N GLU A 30 5.37 -6.66 -6.35
CA GLU A 30 5.35 -5.17 -6.33
C GLU A 30 4.57 -4.57 -7.52
N ASN A 31 4.68 -5.18 -8.71
CA ASN A 31 3.94 -4.78 -9.90
C ASN A 31 2.42 -4.84 -9.73
N THR A 32 1.92 -5.83 -8.99
CA THR A 32 0.50 -5.99 -8.68
C THR A 32 0.03 -4.86 -7.77
N ILE A 33 0.81 -4.57 -6.73
CA ILE A 33 0.57 -3.45 -5.81
C ILE A 33 0.61 -2.10 -6.55
N ALA A 34 1.59 -1.87 -7.41
CA ALA A 34 1.67 -0.66 -8.24
C ALA A 34 0.52 -0.53 -9.25
N ARG A 35 -0.05 -1.65 -9.73
CA ARG A 35 -1.28 -1.65 -10.54
C ARG A 35 -2.53 -1.40 -9.71
N MET A 36 -2.60 -1.94 -8.50
CA MET A 36 -3.69 -1.70 -7.54
C MET A 36 -3.76 -0.23 -7.13
N PHE A 37 -2.62 0.39 -6.79
CA PHE A 37 -2.55 1.80 -6.44
C PHE A 37 -2.96 2.75 -7.57
N ARG A 38 -3.00 2.30 -8.82
CA ARG A 38 -3.47 3.08 -9.97
C ARG A 38 -4.97 2.96 -10.23
N LYS A 39 -5.65 2.01 -9.58
CA LYS A 39 -7.09 1.78 -9.69
C LYS A 39 -7.79 2.30 -8.44
N GLU A 40 -9.08 2.64 -8.55
CA GLU A 40 -9.90 2.93 -7.38
C GLU A 40 -10.04 1.64 -6.57
N LEU A 41 -9.40 1.60 -5.40
CA LEU A 41 -9.46 0.45 -4.49
C LEU A 41 -10.67 0.63 -3.57
N PRO A 42 -11.44 -0.43 -3.30
CA PRO A 42 -12.47 -0.39 -2.28
C PRO A 42 -11.84 -0.09 -0.91
N GLN A 43 -12.61 0.58 -0.04
CA GLN A 43 -12.15 1.07 1.27
C GLN A 43 -11.52 -0.04 2.11
N GLU A 44 -12.08 -1.26 2.08
CA GLU A 44 -11.58 -2.43 2.80
C GLU A 44 -10.13 -2.79 2.46
N GLU A 45 -9.77 -2.72 1.18
CA GLU A 45 -8.40 -3.03 0.73
C GLU A 45 -7.42 -1.94 1.16
N LYS A 46 -7.88 -0.67 1.21
CA LYS A 46 -7.07 0.43 1.73
C LYS A 46 -6.77 0.23 3.21
N GLU A 47 -7.77 -0.17 4.01
CA GLU A 47 -7.60 -0.40 5.44
C GLU A 47 -6.66 -1.58 5.73
N LYS A 48 -6.75 -2.68 4.97
CA LYS A 48 -5.80 -3.80 5.07
C LYS A 48 -4.36 -3.35 4.80
N ILE A 49 -4.15 -2.60 3.71
CA ILE A 49 -2.81 -2.07 3.38
C ILE A 49 -2.32 -1.14 4.48
N MET A 50 -3.19 -0.30 5.05
CA MET A 50 -2.82 0.63 6.11
C MET A 50 -2.43 -0.10 7.41
N LYS A 51 -3.14 -1.17 7.77
CA LYS A 51 -2.78 -2.06 8.88
C LYS A 51 -1.43 -2.74 8.65
N ILE A 52 -1.23 -3.33 7.47
CA ILE A 52 0.03 -3.96 7.10
C ILE A 52 1.20 -2.97 7.17
N ILE A 53 1.01 -1.73 6.67
CA ILE A 53 2.03 -0.67 6.77
C ILE A 53 2.33 -0.36 8.23
N ASP A 54 1.33 -0.32 9.10
CA ASP A 54 1.52 -0.05 10.53
C ASP A 54 2.27 -1.19 11.22
N GLU A 55 1.89 -2.45 10.95
CA GLU A 55 2.60 -3.63 11.44
C GLU A 55 4.06 -3.65 10.99
N ILE A 56 4.33 -3.34 9.72
CA ILE A 56 5.69 -3.29 9.17
C ILE A 56 6.50 -2.11 9.75
N ALA A 57 5.85 -1.00 10.08
CA ALA A 57 6.51 0.17 10.66
C ALA A 57 6.77 0.03 12.17
N GLU A 58 6.01 -0.83 12.85
CA GLU A 58 6.22 -1.20 14.25
C GLU A 58 7.29 -2.29 14.42
N GLN A 59 7.65 -3.00 13.35
CA GLN A 59 8.77 -3.95 13.25
C GLN A 59 10.12 -3.28 13.00
#